data_AF-A0A957U1U9-F1
#
_entry.id   AF-A0A957U1U9-F1
#
_cell.length_a   1.000
_cell.length_b   1.000
_cell.length_c   1.000
_cell.angle_alpha   90.00
_cell.angle_beta   90.00
_cell.angle_gamma   90.00
#
_symmetry.space_group_name_H-M   'P 1'
#
loop_
_entity.id
_entity.type
_entity.pdbx_description
1 polymer ?
#
loop_
_entity_poly.entity_id
_entity_poly.type
_entity_poly.pdbx_seq_one_letter_code
_entity_poly.pdbx_strand_id
1 'polypeptide(L)' 'LMDNFEWAHGYRQRFGLVWVDFDTQERIIKQSAHWYSRVIAANGFSPA' A
#
# COMPACT_ATOMS: atom_id res chain seq x y z
N LEU A 1 -1.26 -5.74 -2.20
CA LEU A 1 -0.40 -4.82 -2.97
C LEU A 1 -1.06 -3.45 -3.11
N MET A 2 -2.25 -3.37 -3.70
CA MET A 2 -2.99 -2.12 -3.93
C MET A 2 -4.25 -2.05 -3.06
N ASP A 3 -4.77 -0.85 -2.86
CA ASP A 3 -6.12 -0.67 -2.32
C ASP A 3 -7.14 -1.31 -3.27
N ASN A 4 -8.12 -2.02 -2.72
CA ASN A 4 -9.05 -2.83 -3.47
C ASN A 4 -10.43 -2.89 -2.78
N PHE A 5 -11.34 -3.72 -3.29
CA PHE A 5 -12.66 -3.94 -2.70
C PHE A 5 -12.57 -4.85 -1.46
N GLU A 6 -12.78 -4.28 -0.28
CA GLU A 6 -12.69 -4.99 0.99
C GLU A 6 -14.05 -5.49 1.48
N TRP A 7 -14.67 -6.38 0.70
CA TRP A 7 -15.86 -7.16 1.07
C TRP A 7 -17.00 -6.31 1.68
N ALA A 8 -17.42 -6.64 2.91
CA ALA A 8 -18.48 -5.94 3.63
C ALA A 8 -18.19 -4.43 3.84
N HIS A 9 -16.93 -4.02 3.74
CA HIS A 9 -16.54 -2.62 3.89
C HIS A 9 -16.50 -1.86 2.55
N GLY A 10 -16.59 -2.56 1.42
CA GLY A 10 -16.41 -1.98 0.10
C GLY A 10 -15.05 -1.28 -0.01
N TYR A 11 -15.02 -0.11 -0.63
CA TYR A 11 -13.78 0.67 -0.86
C TYR A 11 -13.39 1.60 0.30
N ARG A 12 -14.07 1.51 1.46
CA ARG A 12 -13.80 2.40 2.60
C ARG A 12 -12.51 2.05 3.33
N GLN A 13 -12.13 0.78 3.34
CA GLN A 13 -10.88 0.31 3.94
C GLN A 13 -9.78 0.20 2.89
N ARG A 14 -8.56 0.55 3.26
CA ARG A 14 -7.43 0.73 2.34
C ARG A 14 -6.16 0.12 2.90
N PHE A 15 -5.93 -1.17 2.61
CA PHE A 15 -4.80 -1.94 3.12
C PHE A 15 -3.59 -2.02 2.18
N GLY A 16 -3.70 -1.48 0.96
CA GLY A 16 -2.63 -1.54 -0.03
C GLY A 16 -1.42 -0.68 0.33
N LEU A 17 -0.25 -1.09 -0.16
CA LEU A 17 0.95 -0.24 -0.22
C LEU A 17 0.85 0.80 -1.35
N VAL A 18 -0.03 0.58 -2.32
CA VAL A 18 -0.33 1.48 -3.42
C VAL A 18 -1.76 1.97 -3.26
N TRP A 19 -1.94 3.29 -3.23
CA TRP A 19 -3.27 3.91 -3.29
C TRP A 19 -3.78 3.88 -4.73
N VAL A 20 -5.07 3.61 -4.88
CA VAL A 20 -5.76 3.64 -6.17
C VAL A 20 -6.88 4.67 -6.08
N ASP A 21 -6.86 5.61 -7.01
CA ASP A 21 -8.03 6.43 -7.33
C ASP A 21 -9.01 5.53 -8.10
N PHE A 22 -10.20 5.29 -7.54
CA PHE A 22 -11.16 4.41 -8.22
C PHE A 22 -11.86 5.10 -9.39
N ASP A 23 -11.90 6.43 -9.41
CA ASP A 23 -12.54 7.19 -10.48
C ASP A 23 -11.62 7.28 -11.71
N THR A 24 -10.32 7.51 -11.50
CA THR A 24 -9.34 7.72 -12.58
C THR A 24 -8.43 6.52 -12.85
N GLN A 25 -8.42 5.53 -11.95
CA GLN A 25 -7.48 4.41 -11.95
C GLN A 25 -6.01 4.82 -11.81
N GLU A 26 -5.73 6.05 -11.36
CA GLU A 26 -4.38 6.47 -11.02
C GLU A 26 -3.83 5.62 -9.86
N ARG A 27 -2.55 5.26 -9.93
CA ARG A 27 -1.84 4.53 -8.87
C ARG A 27 -0.79 5.41 -8.25
N ILE A 28 -0.91 5.62 -6.94
CA ILE A 28 0.04 6.43 -6.15
C ILE A 28 0.74 5.51 -5.16
N ILE A 29 2.06 5.44 -5.24
CA ILE A 29 2.86 4.65 -4.31
C ILE A 29 2.84 5.34 -2.94
N LYS A 30 2.36 4.65 -1.90
CA LYS A 30 2.31 5.22 -0.54
C LYS A 30 3.71 5.22 0.09
N GLN A 31 3.90 6.06 1.10
CA GLN A 31 5.13 6.07 1.90
C GLN A 31 5.47 4.71 2.51
N SER A 32 4.45 3.92 2.87
CA SER A 32 4.62 2.55 3.37
C SER A 32 5.26 1.62 2.34
N ALA A 33 4.95 1.77 1.04
CA ALA A 33 5.62 1.02 -0.02
C ALA A 33 7.09 1.38 -0.12
N HIS A 34 7.42 2.68 -0.07
CA HIS A 34 8.82 3.13 -0.10
C HIS A 34 9.60 2.63 1.12
N TRP A 35 8.99 2.65 2.31
CA TRP A 35 9.60 2.06 3.50
C TRP A 35 9.81 0.56 3.34
N TYR A 36 8.80 -0.18 2.88
CA TYR A 36 8.88 -1.62 2.71
C TYR A 36 9.93 -2.02 1.66
N SER A 37 10.05 -1.23 0.58
CA SER A 37 11.13 -1.39 -0.41
C SER A 37 12.52 -1.26 0.20
N ARG A 38 12.73 -0.30 1.10
CA ARG A 38 14.02 -0.15 1.82
C ARG A 38 14.28 -1.32 2.77
N VAL A 39 13.27 -1.80 3.47
CA VAL A 39 13.38 -2.98 4.35
C VAL A 39 13.81 -4.21 3.55
N ILE A 40 13.18 -4.45 2.39
CA ILE A 40 13.57 -5.54 1.50
C ILE A 40 15.01 -5.36 1.01
N ALA A 41 15.39 -4.15 0.59
CA ALA A 41 16.75 -3.86 0.12
C ALA A 41 17.81 -4.06 1.22
N ALA A 42 17.44 -3.82 2.48
CA ALA A 42 18.29 -4.08 3.64
C ALA A 42 18.23 -5.54 4.13
N ASN A 43 17.46 -6.41 3.46
CA ASN A 43 17.20 -7.81 3.86
C ASN A 43 16.66 -7.95 5.29
N GLY A 44 15.85 -6.97 5.72
CA GLY A 44 15.29 -6.95 7.06
C GLY A 44 15.16 -5.54 7.63
N PHE A 45 14.58 -5.47 8.80
CA PHE A 45 14.46 -4.25 9.59
C PHE A 45 14.99 -4.54 10.99
N SER A 46 15.90 -3.71 11.48
CA SER A 46 16.32 -3.73 12.88
C SER A 46 15.43 -2.77 13.67
N PRO A 47 14.59 -3.27 14.58
CA PRO A 47 13.92 -2.41 15.54
C PRO A 47 14.97 -1.77 16.45
N ALA A 48 14.75 -0.50 16.81
CA ALA A 48 15.50 0.16 17.86
C ALA A 48 15.19 -0.46 19.23
#